data_AF-A0A1H4MM03-F1
#
_entry.id   AF-A0A1H4MM03-F1
#
_cell.length_a   1.000
_cell.length_b   1.000
_cell.length_c   1.000
_cell.angle_alpha   90.00
_cell.angle_beta   90.00
_cell.angle_gamma   90.00
#
_symmetry.space_group_name_H-M   'P 1'
#
loop_
_entity.id
_entity.type
_entity.pdbx_description
1 polymer ?
#
loop_
_entity_poly.entity_id
_entity_poly.type
_entity_poly.pdbx_seq_one_letter_code
_entity_poly.pdbx_strand_id
1 'polypeptide(L)'
;MQKIEHETYSVAQTILTELSSIHVAIASVLDGTIDGEVWVDNPASPQVALVANGDAYYLAGNPDTEAETLASLQEIIPDWAYFFAEIRWAPHLSKAWRNAFAIPHPRVRMGYIAGTALPVVSQPGPGFEILPIDRALFDRNPGNLEVLEDCVEGWASPEVFFNLAVGYCALHNGQIVSHSVTDSVSGERCEVGVGTEPDFRRLGLGRLVASTTIAECVRRDLPGVEWHSHASNRGSIAIGRSIGLSELDRHVAYSCRLPAENIGDLDPDHCRELASHFERASEQINWSRFHAAGARALAGDREGALGNVRLLIEGDWEGEAEWLEEFWALQTLADDPEFKALLARKRELEL
;
A
#
# COMPACT_ATOMS: atom_id res chain seq x y z
N MET A 1 14.52 0.99 21.53
CA MET A 1 14.94 0.72 20.14
C MET A 1 15.92 1.79 19.70
N GLN A 2 16.89 1.44 18.87
CA GLN A 2 17.92 2.31 18.31
C GLN A 2 17.86 2.21 16.80
N LYS A 3 17.75 3.35 16.10
CA LYS A 3 17.92 3.40 14.65
C LYS A 3 19.37 3.08 14.35
N ILE A 4 19.59 2.17 13.41
CA ILE A 4 20.92 1.79 12.97
C ILE A 4 21.22 2.38 11.60
N GLU A 5 22.51 2.51 11.28
CA GLU A 5 22.97 2.99 9.97
C GLU A 5 23.01 1.83 8.97
N HIS A 6 22.89 2.15 7.68
CA HIS A 6 22.81 1.17 6.59
C HIS A 6 23.94 0.14 6.63
N GLU A 7 25.16 0.56 6.92
CA GLU A 7 26.35 -0.31 6.99
C GLU A 7 26.22 -1.41 8.05
N THR A 8 25.31 -1.24 9.00
CA THR A 8 25.06 -2.16 10.11
C THR A 8 23.77 -2.96 9.98
N TYR A 9 22.99 -2.78 8.91
CA TYR A 9 21.71 -3.49 8.71
C TYR A 9 21.83 -5.03 8.75
N SER A 10 23.01 -5.56 8.42
CA SER A 10 23.29 -7.00 8.51
C SER A 10 23.01 -7.61 9.90
N VAL A 11 23.08 -6.82 11.00
CA VAL A 11 22.79 -7.32 12.35
C VAL A 11 21.31 -7.69 12.54
N ALA A 12 20.39 -7.09 11.75
CA ALA A 12 18.96 -7.33 11.84
C ALA A 12 18.46 -8.46 10.91
N GLN A 13 19.26 -8.90 9.93
CA GLN A 13 18.85 -9.85 8.88
C GLN A 13 18.29 -11.16 9.46
N THR A 14 18.96 -11.75 10.46
CA THR A 14 18.52 -13.01 11.07
C THR A 14 17.15 -12.88 11.74
N ILE A 15 16.88 -11.74 12.38
CA ILE A 15 15.59 -11.50 13.06
C ILE A 15 14.49 -11.28 12.03
N LEU A 16 14.78 -10.53 10.97
CA LEU A 16 13.82 -10.18 9.93
C LEU A 16 13.59 -11.31 8.90
N THR A 17 14.25 -12.46 9.03
CA THR A 17 14.24 -13.51 8.00
C THR A 17 12.83 -14.01 7.68
N GLU A 18 11.96 -14.21 8.67
CA GLU A 18 10.59 -14.68 8.44
C GLU A 18 9.80 -13.65 7.62
N LEU A 19 9.76 -12.39 8.06
CA LEU A 19 9.04 -11.34 7.33
C LEU A 19 9.66 -11.05 5.96
N SER A 20 10.98 -11.05 5.83
CA SER A 20 11.69 -10.83 4.56
C SER A 20 11.43 -11.94 3.54
N SER A 21 11.13 -13.16 4.00
CA SER A 21 10.68 -14.24 3.12
C SER A 21 9.28 -14.01 2.53
N ILE A 22 8.49 -13.14 3.15
CA ILE A 22 7.13 -12.78 2.72
C ILE A 22 7.13 -11.45 1.96
N HIS A 23 7.92 -10.47 2.40
CA HIS A 23 7.93 -9.10 1.89
C HIS A 23 9.30 -8.74 1.32
N VAL A 24 9.37 -8.56 -0.01
CA VAL A 24 10.58 -8.14 -0.72
C VAL A 24 10.97 -6.71 -0.32
N ALA A 25 10.01 -5.87 0.07
CA ALA A 25 10.28 -4.54 0.62
C ALA A 25 11.29 -4.56 1.78
N ILE A 26 11.21 -5.53 2.69
CA ILE A 26 12.16 -5.64 3.82
C ILE A 26 13.57 -5.94 3.32
N ALA A 27 13.71 -6.89 2.39
CA ALA A 27 15.01 -7.21 1.78
C ALA A 27 15.57 -6.01 1.00
N SER A 28 14.72 -5.27 0.31
CA SER A 28 15.08 -4.09 -0.48
C SER A 28 15.58 -2.93 0.40
N VAL A 29 14.96 -2.69 1.56
CA VAL A 29 15.48 -1.74 2.57
C VAL A 29 16.84 -2.20 3.10
N LEU A 30 16.98 -3.50 3.41
CA LEU A 30 18.23 -4.06 3.91
C LEU A 30 19.37 -3.96 2.88
N ASP A 31 19.06 -4.08 1.59
CA ASP A 31 20.00 -3.91 0.48
C ASP A 31 20.25 -2.43 0.14
N GLY A 32 19.43 -1.51 0.63
CA GLY A 32 19.50 -0.08 0.31
C GLY A 32 19.02 0.26 -1.11
N THR A 33 18.13 -0.54 -1.68
CA THR A 33 17.54 -0.27 -3.01
C THR A 33 16.31 0.63 -2.91
N ILE A 34 15.56 0.53 -1.81
CA ILE A 34 14.46 1.43 -1.47
C ILE A 34 14.72 2.11 -0.13
N ASP A 35 14.06 3.24 0.09
CA ASP A 35 14.19 4.01 1.32
C ASP A 35 13.54 3.29 2.51
N GLY A 36 14.19 3.39 3.67
CA GLY A 36 13.65 2.84 4.90
C GLY A 36 14.54 3.03 6.11
N GLU A 37 13.97 2.76 7.26
CA GLU A 37 14.64 2.81 8.56
C GLU A 37 14.61 1.44 9.20
N VAL A 38 15.76 1.05 9.77
CA VAL A 38 15.86 -0.17 10.57
C VAL A 38 16.17 0.20 12.01
N TRP A 39 15.38 -0.35 12.92
CA TRP A 39 15.49 -0.13 14.35
C TRP A 39 15.68 -1.47 15.05
N VAL A 40 16.59 -1.54 16.03
CA VAL A 40 16.80 -2.74 16.86
C VAL A 40 16.81 -2.40 18.34
N ASP A 41 16.48 -3.35 19.21
CA ASP A 41 16.56 -3.14 20.66
C ASP A 41 18.02 -3.00 21.15
N ASN A 42 18.91 -3.86 20.65
CA ASN A 42 20.34 -3.87 20.98
C ASN A 42 21.22 -4.13 19.74
N PRO A 43 22.01 -3.14 19.26
CA PRO A 43 22.85 -3.31 18.07
C PRO A 43 23.91 -4.43 18.16
N ALA A 44 24.36 -4.80 19.37
CA ALA A 44 25.37 -5.83 19.54
C ALA A 44 24.79 -7.26 19.52
N SER A 45 23.52 -7.41 19.90
CA SER A 45 22.83 -8.70 19.96
C SER A 45 21.31 -8.47 19.92
N PRO A 46 20.77 -8.11 18.75
CA PRO A 46 19.38 -7.70 18.66
C PRO A 46 18.46 -8.90 18.93
N GLN A 47 17.33 -8.65 19.56
CA GLN A 47 16.25 -9.62 19.78
C GLN A 47 14.92 -9.14 19.21
N VAL A 48 14.79 -7.83 18.95
CA VAL A 48 13.63 -7.21 18.32
C VAL A 48 14.13 -6.30 17.20
N ALA A 49 13.47 -6.37 16.05
CA ALA A 49 13.75 -5.50 14.91
C ALA A 49 12.46 -4.92 14.35
N LEU A 50 12.52 -3.65 13.96
CA LEU A 50 11.44 -2.94 13.28
C LEU A 50 12.00 -2.33 11.99
N VAL A 51 11.34 -2.58 10.86
CA VAL A 51 11.59 -1.88 9.60
C VAL A 51 10.42 -0.95 9.31
N ALA A 52 10.71 0.28 8.89
CA ALA A 52 9.73 1.25 8.43
C ALA A 52 10.16 1.78 7.05
N ASN A 53 9.29 1.71 6.04
CA ASN A 53 9.64 2.10 4.66
C ASN A 53 8.68 3.17 4.09
N GLY A 54 8.13 4.03 4.94
CA GLY A 54 7.12 5.03 4.56
C GLY A 54 5.71 4.45 4.45
N ASP A 55 5.57 3.33 3.72
CA ASP A 55 4.27 2.69 3.46
C ASP A 55 3.80 1.79 4.60
N ALA A 56 4.75 1.11 5.25
CA ALA A 56 4.45 0.09 6.25
C ALA A 56 5.51 -0.02 7.34
N TYR A 57 5.10 -0.68 8.42
CA TYR A 57 5.95 -1.04 9.55
C TYR A 57 6.00 -2.57 9.68
N TYR A 58 7.17 -3.14 9.96
CA TYR A 58 7.39 -4.58 10.03
C TYR A 58 8.10 -4.95 11.32
N LEU A 59 7.41 -5.60 12.27
CA LEU A 59 7.95 -5.96 13.58
C LEU A 59 8.25 -7.47 13.69
N ALA A 60 9.51 -7.79 13.97
CA ALA A 60 10.01 -9.15 14.11
C ALA A 60 10.76 -9.36 15.43
N GLY A 61 10.93 -10.62 15.81
CA GLY A 61 11.75 -11.00 16.97
C GLY A 61 10.95 -11.28 18.24
N ASN A 62 11.60 -11.22 19.40
CA ASN A 62 11.05 -11.74 20.66
C ASN A 62 10.04 -10.78 21.34
N PRO A 63 8.75 -11.14 21.47
CA PRO A 63 7.76 -10.31 22.18
C PRO A 63 7.95 -10.28 23.71
N ASP A 64 8.72 -11.23 24.26
CA ASP A 64 9.14 -11.25 25.67
C ASP A 64 10.39 -10.37 25.84
N THR A 65 10.20 -9.07 25.62
CA THR A 65 11.24 -8.03 25.71
C THR A 65 11.01 -7.09 26.90
N GLU A 66 12.01 -6.24 27.18
CA GLU A 66 11.98 -5.28 28.27
C GLU A 66 10.93 -4.19 28.08
N ALA A 67 10.48 -3.58 29.18
CA ALA A 67 9.43 -2.56 29.15
C ALA A 67 9.88 -1.31 28.37
N GLU A 68 11.16 -1.00 28.41
CA GLU A 68 11.84 0.06 27.69
C GLU A 68 11.78 -0.16 26.17
N THR A 69 11.93 -1.41 25.72
CA THR A 69 11.76 -1.77 24.31
C THR A 69 10.32 -1.55 23.85
N LEU A 70 9.34 -2.00 24.64
CA LEU A 70 7.92 -1.80 24.34
C LEU A 70 7.54 -0.31 24.32
N ALA A 71 8.02 0.47 25.28
CA ALA A 71 7.78 1.92 25.34
C ALA A 71 8.39 2.63 24.11
N SER A 72 9.59 2.22 23.70
CA SER A 72 10.23 2.77 22.51
C SER A 72 9.50 2.38 21.21
N LEU A 73 8.99 1.15 21.09
CA LEU A 73 8.14 0.76 19.96
C LEU A 73 6.88 1.62 19.85
N GLN A 74 6.24 1.90 20.99
CA GLN A 74 5.06 2.77 21.05
C GLN A 74 5.34 4.24 20.66
N GLU A 75 6.58 4.70 20.78
CA GLU A 75 6.98 6.05 20.35
C GLU A 75 7.31 6.10 18.86
N ILE A 76 7.88 5.02 18.31
CA ILE A 76 8.32 4.94 16.91
C ILE A 76 7.15 4.64 15.97
N ILE A 77 6.24 3.73 16.36
CA ILE A 77 5.15 3.26 15.50
C ILE A 77 3.96 4.23 15.63
N PRO A 78 3.63 5.00 14.59
CA PRO A 78 2.55 5.98 14.65
C PRO A 78 1.18 5.29 14.65
N ASP A 79 0.15 6.01 15.13
CA ASP A 79 -1.21 5.47 15.17
C ASP A 79 -1.78 5.17 13.78
N TRP A 80 -1.27 5.82 12.73
CA TRP A 80 -1.69 5.61 11.33
C TRP A 80 -0.96 4.47 10.63
N ALA A 81 -0.03 3.79 11.30
CA ALA A 81 0.79 2.73 10.69
C ALA A 81 -0.05 1.65 9.99
N TYR A 82 0.45 1.20 8.84
CA TYR A 82 0.05 -0.05 8.24
C TYR A 82 1.03 -1.13 8.71
N PHE A 83 0.59 -1.98 9.63
CA PHE A 83 1.51 -2.71 10.50
C PHE A 83 1.51 -4.21 10.25
N PHE A 84 2.64 -4.74 9.81
CA PHE A 84 2.91 -6.17 9.74
C PHE A 84 3.73 -6.59 10.96
N ALA A 85 3.36 -7.71 11.57
CA ALA A 85 4.11 -8.27 12.69
C ALA A 85 4.15 -9.79 12.57
N GLU A 86 5.26 -10.41 13.00
CA GLU A 86 5.32 -11.87 13.10
C GLU A 86 4.19 -12.40 13.99
N ILE A 87 3.73 -13.62 13.72
CA ILE A 87 2.56 -14.19 14.40
C ILE A 87 2.69 -14.22 15.93
N ARG A 88 3.92 -14.36 16.45
CA ARG A 88 4.25 -14.34 17.88
C ARG A 88 3.95 -12.99 18.54
N TRP A 89 3.94 -11.89 17.78
CA TRP A 89 3.60 -10.56 18.29
C TRP A 89 2.10 -10.32 18.38
N ALA A 90 1.25 -11.10 17.70
CA ALA A 90 -0.19 -10.89 17.69
C ALA A 90 -0.82 -10.78 19.11
N PRO A 91 -0.51 -11.65 20.10
CA PRO A 91 -1.04 -11.49 21.46
C PRO A 91 -0.40 -10.35 22.27
N HIS A 92 0.65 -9.71 21.76
CA HIS A 92 1.40 -8.63 22.40
C HIS A 92 1.26 -7.28 21.67
N LEU A 93 0.50 -7.23 20.56
CA LEU A 93 0.45 -6.08 19.67
C LEU A 93 0.03 -4.80 20.41
N SER A 94 -0.97 -4.91 21.30
CA SER A 94 -1.46 -3.79 22.13
C SER A 94 -0.44 -3.28 23.15
N LYS A 95 0.64 -4.03 23.41
CA LYS A 95 1.77 -3.56 24.24
C LYS A 95 2.82 -2.83 23.40
N ALA A 96 3.01 -3.25 22.16
CA ALA A 96 4.01 -2.68 21.25
C ALA A 96 3.50 -1.44 20.50
N TRP A 97 2.18 -1.28 20.35
CA TRP A 97 1.58 -0.23 19.57
C TRP A 97 0.43 0.45 20.33
N ARG A 98 0.39 1.78 20.29
CA ARG A 98 -0.59 2.60 21.04
C ARG A 98 -2.00 2.52 20.46
N ASN A 99 -2.13 2.20 19.18
CA ASN A 99 -3.42 2.14 18.52
C ASN A 99 -4.22 0.90 18.96
N ALA A 100 -5.06 1.07 19.98
CA ALA A 100 -5.98 0.04 20.47
C ALA A 100 -7.18 -0.23 19.53
N PHE A 101 -7.33 0.56 18.47
CA PHE A 101 -8.41 0.46 17.48
C PHE A 101 -7.99 -0.21 16.18
N ALA A 102 -6.74 -0.66 16.08
CA ALA A 102 -6.28 -1.38 14.90
C ALA A 102 -7.08 -2.67 14.71
N ILE A 103 -7.49 -2.92 13.47
CA ILE A 103 -8.23 -4.11 13.06
C ILE A 103 -7.35 -4.97 12.12
N PRO A 104 -7.59 -6.28 12.04
CA PRO A 104 -6.87 -7.14 11.12
C PRO A 104 -7.23 -6.80 9.68
N HIS A 105 -6.21 -6.76 8.83
CA HIS A 105 -6.28 -6.59 7.38
C HIS A 105 -5.76 -7.89 6.74
N PRO A 106 -6.63 -8.86 6.43
CA PRO A 106 -6.22 -10.09 5.76
C PRO A 106 -5.60 -9.79 4.40
N ARG A 107 -4.43 -10.37 4.13
CA ARG A 107 -3.67 -10.21 2.88
C ARG A 107 -3.52 -11.55 2.17
N VAL A 108 -3.33 -11.47 0.87
CA VAL A 108 -2.94 -12.60 0.02
C VAL A 108 -1.69 -12.20 -0.75
N ARG A 109 -0.73 -13.13 -0.82
CA ARG A 109 0.45 -13.01 -1.68
C ARG A 109 0.32 -13.99 -2.82
N MET A 110 0.45 -13.50 -4.03
CA MET A 110 0.54 -14.31 -5.24
C MET A 110 1.92 -14.16 -5.85
N GLY A 111 2.34 -15.11 -6.67
CA GLY A 111 3.60 -14.98 -7.39
C GLY A 111 3.70 -15.88 -8.61
N TYR A 112 4.70 -15.59 -9.41
CA TYR A 112 5.05 -16.37 -10.59
C TYR A 112 5.79 -17.64 -10.17
N ILE A 113 5.38 -18.79 -10.70
CA ILE A 113 6.01 -20.07 -10.41
C ILE A 113 7.00 -20.41 -11.52
N ALA A 114 8.28 -20.55 -11.18
CA ALA A 114 9.32 -20.90 -12.13
C ALA A 114 8.95 -22.17 -12.93
N GLY A 115 9.18 -22.14 -14.24
CA GLY A 115 8.82 -23.23 -15.16
C GLY A 115 7.36 -23.22 -15.65
N THR A 116 6.53 -22.29 -15.18
CA THR A 116 5.23 -22.02 -15.82
C THR A 116 5.40 -21.15 -17.08
N ALA A 117 4.38 -21.09 -17.94
CA ALA A 117 4.43 -20.25 -19.12
C ALA A 117 4.24 -18.78 -18.74
N LEU A 118 5.03 -17.89 -19.34
CA LEU A 118 4.83 -16.45 -19.21
C LEU A 118 3.44 -16.02 -19.72
N PRO A 119 2.86 -14.95 -19.16
CA PRO A 119 1.60 -14.42 -19.66
C PRO A 119 1.72 -14.02 -21.13
N VAL A 120 0.67 -14.29 -21.90
CA VAL A 120 0.60 -13.88 -23.30
C VAL A 120 0.36 -12.38 -23.36
N VAL A 121 1.38 -11.63 -23.78
CA VAL A 121 1.28 -10.18 -24.01
C VAL A 121 0.45 -9.94 -25.27
N SER A 122 -0.70 -9.29 -25.09
CA SER A 122 -1.60 -8.92 -26.18
C SER A 122 -1.21 -7.55 -26.75
N GLN A 123 -1.61 -7.26 -27.99
CA GLN A 123 -1.48 -5.90 -28.52
C GLN A 123 -2.52 -4.98 -27.86
N PRO A 124 -2.19 -3.71 -27.61
CA PRO A 124 -3.18 -2.74 -27.14
C PRO A 124 -4.32 -2.57 -28.15
N GLY A 125 -5.50 -2.22 -27.65
CA GLY A 125 -6.60 -1.80 -28.51
C GLY A 125 -6.29 -0.48 -29.24
N PRO A 126 -7.03 -0.13 -30.30
CA PRO A 126 -6.87 1.15 -30.99
C PRO A 126 -6.94 2.33 -30.02
N GLY A 127 -6.02 3.30 -30.17
CA GLY A 127 -5.97 4.49 -29.33
C GLY A 127 -5.17 4.34 -28.03
N PHE A 128 -4.56 3.18 -27.79
CA PHE A 128 -3.66 2.97 -26.65
C PHE A 128 -2.23 2.68 -27.11
N GLU A 129 -1.27 3.21 -26.38
CA GLU A 129 0.17 2.99 -26.56
C GLU A 129 0.71 2.31 -25.30
N ILE A 130 1.50 1.25 -25.42
CA ILE A 130 2.17 0.59 -24.27
C ILE A 130 3.64 0.95 -24.32
N LEU A 131 4.15 1.55 -23.25
CA LEU A 131 5.53 2.05 -23.16
C LEU A 131 6.23 1.54 -21.91
N PRO A 132 7.55 1.30 -21.98
CA PRO A 132 8.35 1.08 -20.78
C PRO A 132 8.33 2.34 -19.90
N ILE A 133 8.39 2.13 -18.59
CA ILE A 133 8.61 3.20 -17.62
C ILE A 133 10.13 3.39 -17.50
N ASP A 134 10.66 4.35 -18.25
CA ASP A 134 12.09 4.65 -18.32
C ASP A 134 12.33 6.16 -18.45
N ARG A 135 13.61 6.57 -18.51
CA ARG A 135 13.98 7.99 -18.65
C ARG A 135 13.38 8.63 -19.91
N ALA A 136 13.19 7.89 -20.99
CA ALA A 136 12.63 8.45 -22.23
C ALA A 136 11.12 8.74 -22.08
N LEU A 137 10.39 7.93 -21.28
CA LEU A 137 9.01 8.25 -20.91
C LEU A 137 8.94 9.52 -20.06
N PHE A 138 9.82 9.67 -19.07
CA PHE A 138 9.86 10.87 -18.22
C PHE A 138 10.24 12.12 -19.03
N ASP A 139 11.22 12.01 -19.95
CA ASP A 139 11.59 13.11 -20.87
C ASP A 139 10.43 13.51 -21.80
N ARG A 140 9.54 12.57 -22.15
CA ARG A 140 8.33 12.86 -22.94
C ARG A 140 7.29 13.64 -22.15
N ASN A 141 7.32 13.57 -20.82
CA ASN A 141 6.41 14.27 -19.91
C ASN A 141 4.92 14.13 -20.28
N PRO A 142 4.37 12.89 -20.36
CA PRO A 142 2.95 12.67 -20.61
C PRO A 142 2.10 13.27 -19.47
N GLY A 143 0.81 13.50 -19.72
CA GLY A 143 -0.11 13.85 -18.65
C GLY A 143 -0.26 12.69 -17.65
N ASN A 144 -0.57 13.03 -16.40
CA ASN A 144 -0.64 12.10 -15.26
C ASN A 144 0.70 11.41 -14.98
N LEU A 145 1.82 12.12 -15.12
CA LEU A 145 3.16 11.57 -14.82
C LEU A 145 3.39 11.44 -13.31
N GLU A 146 2.73 12.27 -12.51
CA GLU A 146 2.81 12.29 -11.05
C GLU A 146 2.61 10.89 -10.43
N VAL A 147 1.70 10.07 -10.98
CA VAL A 147 1.46 8.70 -10.50
C VAL A 147 2.68 7.78 -10.63
N LEU A 148 3.62 8.11 -11.52
CA LEU A 148 4.90 7.39 -11.66
C LEU A 148 6.02 8.09 -10.90
N GLU A 149 5.95 9.40 -10.69
CA GLU A 149 6.90 10.13 -9.83
C GLU A 149 6.79 9.62 -8.40
N ASP A 150 5.58 9.41 -7.87
CA ASP A 150 5.34 8.79 -6.56
C ASP A 150 6.01 7.41 -6.45
N CYS A 151 6.00 6.62 -7.54
CA CYS A 151 6.70 5.32 -7.56
C CYS A 151 8.22 5.45 -7.48
N VAL A 152 8.80 6.58 -7.91
CA VAL A 152 10.25 6.84 -7.86
C VAL A 152 10.66 7.32 -6.47
N GLU A 153 9.81 8.09 -5.79
CA GLU A 153 10.13 8.70 -4.48
C GLU A 153 10.46 7.67 -3.39
N GLY A 154 9.90 6.46 -3.46
CA GLY A 154 10.21 5.38 -2.51
C GLY A 154 11.58 4.71 -2.70
N TRP A 155 12.32 5.06 -3.76
CA TRP A 155 13.61 4.44 -4.09
C TRP A 155 14.78 5.28 -3.58
N ALA A 156 15.90 4.62 -3.27
CA ALA A 156 17.11 5.29 -2.76
C ALA A 156 17.63 6.41 -3.67
N SER A 157 17.31 6.35 -4.96
CA SER A 157 17.44 7.45 -5.92
C SER A 157 16.70 7.14 -7.22
N PRO A 158 16.40 8.15 -8.05
CA PRO A 158 15.92 7.95 -9.42
C PRO A 158 16.86 7.06 -10.25
N GLU A 159 18.18 7.16 -10.06
CA GLU A 159 19.16 6.29 -10.71
C GLU A 159 18.95 4.82 -10.35
N VAL A 160 18.73 4.51 -9.08
CA VAL A 160 18.47 3.12 -8.65
C VAL A 160 17.16 2.62 -9.24
N PHE A 161 16.10 3.43 -9.20
CA PHE A 161 14.81 3.11 -9.83
C PHE A 161 14.99 2.75 -11.31
N PHE A 162 15.56 3.64 -12.13
CA PHE A 162 15.68 3.38 -13.58
C PHE A 162 16.63 2.24 -13.94
N ASN A 163 17.51 1.83 -13.01
CA ASN A 163 18.41 0.71 -13.21
C ASN A 163 17.78 -0.64 -12.82
N LEU A 164 17.00 -0.68 -11.73
CA LEU A 164 16.50 -1.93 -11.14
C LEU A 164 15.02 -2.17 -11.42
N ALA A 165 14.21 -1.12 -11.39
CA ALA A 165 12.76 -1.25 -11.54
C ALA A 165 12.40 -1.71 -12.96
N VAL A 166 11.33 -2.50 -13.04
CA VAL A 166 10.75 -2.93 -14.31
C VAL A 166 9.30 -2.49 -14.31
N GLY A 167 8.90 -1.76 -15.35
CA GLY A 167 7.52 -1.30 -15.45
C GLY A 167 7.11 -0.90 -16.85
N TYR A 168 5.81 -0.94 -17.07
CA TYR A 168 5.15 -0.50 -18.30
C TYR A 168 3.90 0.30 -17.95
N CYS A 169 3.57 1.26 -18.81
CA CYS A 169 2.36 2.04 -18.74
C CYS A 169 1.57 1.97 -20.05
N ALA A 170 0.28 2.26 -19.96
CA ALA A 170 -0.61 2.48 -21.08
C ALA A 170 -0.93 3.98 -21.17
N LEU A 171 -0.71 4.55 -22.35
CA LEU A 171 -1.08 5.92 -22.67
C LEU A 171 -2.36 5.95 -23.51
N HIS A 172 -3.21 6.94 -23.26
CA HIS A 172 -4.33 7.33 -24.12
C HIS A 172 -4.28 8.85 -24.33
N ASN A 173 -4.26 9.30 -25.59
CA ASN A 173 -4.15 10.72 -25.94
C ASN A 173 -3.03 11.49 -25.22
N GLY A 174 -1.89 10.81 -24.97
CA GLY A 174 -0.73 11.41 -24.29
C GLY A 174 -0.82 11.47 -22.77
N GLN A 175 -1.82 10.85 -22.15
CA GLN A 175 -1.94 10.70 -20.69
C GLN A 175 -1.73 9.26 -20.27
N ILE A 176 -1.06 9.04 -19.13
CA ILE A 176 -0.95 7.72 -18.51
C ILE A 176 -2.33 7.35 -17.92
N VAL A 177 -2.85 6.20 -18.32
CA VAL A 177 -4.18 5.72 -17.89
C VAL A 177 -4.14 4.38 -17.14
N SER A 178 -3.00 3.69 -17.20
CA SER A 178 -2.72 2.49 -16.43
C SER A 178 -1.21 2.27 -16.36
N HIS A 179 -0.72 1.72 -15.27
CA HIS A 179 0.68 1.36 -15.11
C HIS A 179 0.81 0.08 -14.29
N SER A 180 1.94 -0.60 -14.46
CA SER A 180 2.39 -1.65 -13.56
C SER A 180 3.90 -1.60 -13.47
N VAL A 181 4.42 -1.48 -12.26
CA VAL A 181 5.84 -1.27 -11.97
C VAL A 181 6.22 -2.12 -10.76
N THR A 182 7.48 -2.52 -10.68
CA THR A 182 8.02 -3.13 -9.47
C THR A 182 8.13 -2.09 -8.37
N ASP A 183 7.53 -2.35 -7.21
CA ASP A 183 7.58 -1.47 -6.03
C ASP A 183 8.87 -1.70 -5.22
N SER A 184 9.41 -2.93 -5.28
CA SER A 184 10.63 -3.32 -4.59
C SER A 184 11.39 -4.40 -5.37
N VAL A 185 12.72 -4.38 -5.32
CA VAL A 185 13.61 -5.35 -5.98
C VAL A 185 14.79 -5.68 -5.06
N SER A 186 14.97 -6.97 -4.79
CA SER A 186 16.12 -7.49 -4.01
C SER A 186 16.50 -8.88 -4.52
N GLY A 187 17.77 -9.05 -4.89
CA GLY A 187 18.27 -10.27 -5.52
C GLY A 187 17.48 -10.63 -6.78
N GLU A 188 16.88 -11.82 -6.78
CA GLU A 188 16.07 -12.35 -7.89
C GLU A 188 14.55 -12.15 -7.68
N ARG A 189 14.16 -11.40 -6.65
CA ARG A 189 12.75 -11.19 -6.25
C ARG A 189 12.32 -9.74 -6.47
N CYS A 190 11.06 -9.55 -6.80
CA CYS A 190 10.44 -8.23 -6.85
C CYS A 190 8.95 -8.28 -6.47
N GLU A 191 8.43 -7.19 -5.92
CA GLU A 191 6.99 -6.98 -5.76
C GLU A 191 6.48 -6.06 -6.88
N VAL A 192 5.31 -6.34 -7.44
CA VAL A 192 4.73 -5.57 -8.55
C VAL A 192 3.38 -4.98 -8.15
N GLY A 193 3.23 -3.67 -8.39
CA GLY A 193 1.99 -2.92 -8.28
C GLY A 193 1.27 -2.76 -9.62
N VAL A 194 -0.03 -2.42 -9.57
CA VAL A 194 -0.81 -2.04 -10.76
C VAL A 194 -1.82 -0.95 -10.42
N GLY A 195 -1.87 0.07 -11.28
CA GLY A 195 -2.84 1.16 -11.23
C GLY A 195 -3.63 1.26 -12.54
N THR A 196 -4.89 1.68 -12.45
CA THR A 196 -5.70 2.06 -13.62
C THR A 196 -6.65 3.18 -13.25
N GLU A 197 -6.60 4.25 -14.04
CA GLU A 197 -7.47 5.41 -13.91
C GLU A 197 -8.95 4.99 -13.90
N PRO A 198 -9.80 5.55 -13.03
CA PRO A 198 -11.20 5.14 -12.86
C PRO A 198 -11.96 4.97 -14.17
N ASP A 199 -11.85 5.93 -15.08
CA ASP A 199 -12.55 5.96 -16.38
C ASP A 199 -12.03 4.92 -17.39
N PHE A 200 -10.85 4.34 -17.13
CA PHE A 200 -10.18 3.36 -17.99
C PHE A 200 -10.21 1.94 -17.41
N ARG A 201 -10.87 1.75 -16.26
CA ARG A 201 -11.07 0.43 -15.65
C ARG A 201 -11.96 -0.45 -16.52
N ARG A 202 -11.83 -1.76 -16.35
CA ARG A 202 -12.58 -2.81 -17.08
C ARG A 202 -12.35 -2.87 -18.60
N LEU A 203 -11.39 -2.10 -19.13
CA LEU A 203 -10.94 -2.19 -20.53
C LEU A 203 -9.81 -3.23 -20.74
N GLY A 204 -9.37 -3.91 -19.67
CA GLY A 204 -8.29 -4.89 -19.71
C GLY A 204 -6.88 -4.28 -19.67
N LEU A 205 -6.76 -2.96 -19.49
CA LEU A 205 -5.47 -2.25 -19.49
C LEU A 205 -4.56 -2.67 -18.33
N GLY A 206 -5.06 -2.70 -17.08
CA GLY A 206 -4.28 -3.19 -15.94
C GLY A 206 -3.73 -4.60 -16.13
N ARG A 207 -4.52 -5.51 -16.71
CA ARG A 207 -4.07 -6.86 -17.08
C ARG A 207 -2.98 -6.82 -18.15
N LEU A 208 -3.12 -5.95 -19.15
CA LEU A 208 -2.15 -5.80 -20.23
C LEU A 208 -0.81 -5.29 -19.71
N VAL A 209 -0.77 -4.17 -18.99
CA VAL A 209 0.48 -3.62 -18.45
C VAL A 209 1.12 -4.57 -17.45
N ALA A 210 0.35 -5.19 -16.55
CA ALA A 210 0.87 -6.19 -15.61
C ALA A 210 1.45 -7.42 -16.33
N SER A 211 0.77 -7.94 -17.36
CA SER A 211 1.31 -9.06 -18.15
C SER A 211 2.65 -8.70 -18.79
N THR A 212 2.76 -7.50 -19.36
CA THR A 212 3.99 -7.00 -19.98
C THR A 212 5.11 -6.85 -18.96
N THR A 213 4.83 -6.23 -17.81
CA THR A 213 5.79 -6.04 -16.72
C THR A 213 6.32 -7.37 -16.19
N ILE A 214 5.45 -8.33 -15.87
CA ILE A 214 5.88 -9.63 -15.34
C ILE A 214 6.69 -10.42 -16.37
N ALA A 215 6.29 -10.40 -17.64
CA ALA A 215 7.05 -11.04 -18.71
C ALA A 215 8.45 -10.42 -18.86
N GLU A 216 8.56 -9.10 -18.73
CA GLU A 216 9.84 -8.40 -18.77
C GLU A 216 10.69 -8.67 -17.53
N CYS A 217 10.13 -8.73 -16.33
CA CYS A 217 10.85 -9.11 -15.11
C CYS A 217 11.57 -10.45 -15.30
N VAL A 218 10.82 -11.49 -15.72
CA VAL A 218 11.41 -12.82 -15.93
C VAL A 218 12.45 -12.82 -17.06
N ARG A 219 12.26 -12.01 -18.11
CA ARG A 219 13.25 -11.86 -19.19
C ARG A 219 14.53 -11.16 -18.73
N ARG A 220 14.47 -10.35 -17.67
CA ARG A 220 15.60 -9.67 -17.03
C ARG A 220 16.17 -10.45 -15.83
N ASP A 221 15.95 -11.76 -15.80
CA ASP A 221 16.43 -12.65 -14.74
C ASP A 221 15.91 -12.28 -13.33
N LEU A 222 14.66 -11.75 -13.25
CA LEU A 222 13.89 -11.58 -12.01
C LEU A 222 12.73 -12.59 -11.97
N PRO A 223 12.99 -13.89 -11.73
CA PRO A 223 11.95 -14.92 -11.73
C PRO A 223 11.04 -14.88 -10.49
N GLY A 224 11.45 -14.27 -9.38
CA GLY A 224 10.69 -14.20 -8.13
C GLY A 224 9.69 -13.03 -8.10
N VAL A 225 8.77 -12.98 -9.07
CA VAL A 225 7.77 -11.91 -9.15
C VAL A 225 6.63 -12.18 -8.18
N GLU A 226 6.37 -11.23 -7.30
CA GLU A 226 5.40 -11.31 -6.21
C GLU A 226 4.38 -10.17 -6.27
N TRP A 227 3.20 -10.43 -5.72
CA TRP A 227 2.05 -9.54 -5.80
C TRP A 227 1.26 -9.60 -4.51
N HIS A 228 1.21 -8.50 -3.78
CA HIS A 228 0.47 -8.38 -2.52
C HIS A 228 -0.87 -7.70 -2.74
N SER A 229 -1.91 -8.21 -2.09
CA SER A 229 -3.23 -7.56 -2.13
C SER A 229 -4.01 -7.78 -0.85
N HIS A 230 -4.96 -6.89 -0.56
CA HIS A 230 -6.03 -7.20 0.38
C HIS A 230 -6.74 -8.48 -0.06
N ALA A 231 -7.03 -9.37 0.89
CA ALA A 231 -7.80 -10.58 0.58
C ALA A 231 -9.24 -10.27 0.12
N SER A 232 -9.73 -9.09 0.43
CA SER A 232 -11.02 -8.55 -0.02
C SER A 232 -10.97 -7.97 -1.44
N ASN A 233 -9.79 -7.58 -1.96
CA ASN A 233 -9.67 -6.95 -3.27
C ASN A 233 -9.79 -7.99 -4.40
N ARG A 234 -11.04 -8.19 -4.84
CA ARG A 234 -11.37 -9.18 -5.88
C ARG A 234 -10.80 -8.81 -7.24
N GLY A 235 -10.65 -7.51 -7.53
CA GLY A 235 -10.14 -7.00 -8.80
C GLY A 235 -8.65 -7.35 -8.99
N SER A 236 -7.84 -7.02 -7.98
CA SER A 236 -6.40 -7.30 -7.97
C SER A 236 -6.11 -8.80 -8.02
N ILE A 237 -6.82 -9.60 -7.22
CA ILE A 237 -6.72 -11.07 -7.24
C ILE A 237 -7.11 -11.65 -8.62
N ALA A 238 -8.16 -11.12 -9.25
CA ALA A 238 -8.56 -11.56 -10.58
C ALA A 238 -7.52 -11.23 -11.65
N ILE A 239 -6.89 -10.05 -11.59
CA ILE A 239 -5.79 -9.68 -12.49
C ILE A 239 -4.64 -10.66 -12.32
N GLY A 240 -4.11 -10.83 -11.09
CA GLY A 240 -2.99 -11.73 -10.81
C GLY A 240 -3.21 -13.16 -11.30
N ARG A 241 -4.40 -13.74 -11.03
CA ARG A 241 -4.76 -15.08 -11.54
C ARG A 241 -4.83 -15.13 -13.07
N SER A 242 -5.37 -14.08 -13.71
CA SER A 242 -5.54 -14.04 -15.18
C SER A 242 -4.23 -13.92 -15.96
N ILE A 243 -3.13 -13.57 -15.28
CA ILE A 243 -1.78 -13.46 -15.84
C ILE A 243 -0.87 -14.60 -15.34
N GLY A 244 -1.44 -15.62 -14.71
CA GLY A 244 -0.73 -16.86 -14.36
C GLY A 244 -0.10 -16.88 -12.96
N LEU A 245 -0.35 -15.88 -12.11
CA LEU A 245 0.13 -15.91 -10.73
C LEU A 245 -0.66 -16.91 -9.89
N SER A 246 0.05 -17.62 -9.04
CA SER A 246 -0.52 -18.57 -8.09
C SER A 246 -0.46 -17.99 -6.67
N GLU A 247 -1.44 -18.32 -5.85
CA GLU A 247 -1.41 -17.98 -4.42
C GLU A 247 -0.24 -18.70 -3.74
N LEU A 248 0.60 -17.93 -3.05
CA LEU A 248 1.75 -18.45 -2.31
C LEU A 248 1.40 -18.64 -0.83
N ASP A 249 0.82 -17.60 -0.22
CA ASP A 249 0.38 -17.63 1.18
C ASP A 249 -0.68 -16.58 1.48
N ARG A 250 -1.12 -16.59 2.75
CA ARG A 250 -1.97 -15.58 3.38
C ARG A 250 -1.34 -15.16 4.70
N HIS A 251 -1.40 -13.87 4.96
CA HIS A 251 -0.89 -13.25 6.18
C HIS A 251 -1.81 -12.09 6.59
N VAL A 252 -1.51 -11.43 7.71
CA VAL A 252 -2.36 -10.39 8.28
C VAL A 252 -1.50 -9.15 8.57
N ALA A 253 -1.97 -8.00 8.12
CA ALA A 253 -1.52 -6.70 8.61
C ALA A 253 -2.54 -6.15 9.62
N TYR A 254 -2.22 -5.06 10.28
CA TYR A 254 -3.10 -4.36 11.20
C TYR A 254 -3.08 -2.87 10.90
N SER A 255 -4.26 -2.24 10.88
CA SER A 255 -4.37 -0.79 10.73
C SER A 255 -5.70 -0.29 11.27
N CYS A 256 -5.81 1.02 11.51
CA CYS A 256 -7.08 1.68 11.80
C CYS A 256 -7.63 2.33 10.51
N ARG A 257 -7.66 1.54 9.43
CA ARG A 257 -8.11 1.94 8.08
C ARG A 257 -9.17 0.96 7.58
N LEU A 258 -9.88 1.30 6.51
CA LEU A 258 -10.75 0.34 5.82
C LEU A 258 -9.92 -0.87 5.33
N PRO A 259 -10.33 -2.12 5.58
CA PRO A 259 -9.60 -3.32 5.17
C PRO A 259 -9.93 -3.72 3.72
N ALA A 260 -9.99 -2.75 2.81
CA ALA A 260 -10.36 -2.91 1.40
C ALA A 260 -9.83 -1.77 0.54
N GLU A 261 -9.92 -1.92 -0.78
CA GLU A 261 -9.41 -0.94 -1.76
C GLU A 261 -10.47 -0.52 -2.79
N ASN A 262 -11.60 -1.23 -2.88
CA ASN A 262 -12.64 -0.95 -3.88
C ASN A 262 -14.05 -1.01 -3.31
N ILE A 263 -14.95 -0.26 -3.95
CA ILE A 263 -16.39 -0.39 -3.73
C ILE A 263 -16.83 -1.82 -4.06
N GLY A 264 -17.53 -2.45 -3.11
CA GLY A 264 -18.05 -3.81 -3.23
C GLY A 264 -17.09 -4.93 -2.78
N ASP A 265 -15.90 -4.58 -2.26
CA ASP A 265 -14.99 -5.54 -1.61
C ASP A 265 -15.52 -5.98 -0.23
N LEU A 266 -16.27 -5.12 0.45
CA LEU A 266 -16.88 -5.37 1.76
C LEU A 266 -18.41 -5.40 1.66
N ASP A 267 -19.06 -6.20 2.51
CA ASP A 267 -20.52 -6.20 2.60
C ASP A 267 -21.04 -4.98 3.39
N PRO A 268 -22.26 -4.48 3.08
CA PRO A 268 -22.79 -3.29 3.74
C PRO A 268 -23.02 -3.41 5.25
N ASP A 269 -23.26 -4.60 5.79
CA ASP A 269 -23.45 -4.80 7.24
C ASP A 269 -22.12 -4.65 7.97
N HIS A 270 -21.07 -5.28 7.45
CA HIS A 270 -19.72 -5.12 7.96
C HIS A 270 -19.24 -3.66 7.85
N CYS A 271 -19.58 -2.96 6.76
CA CYS A 271 -19.31 -1.52 6.65
C CYS A 271 -19.99 -0.70 7.76
N ARG A 272 -21.20 -1.05 8.21
CA ARG A 272 -21.84 -0.39 9.37
C ARG A 272 -21.09 -0.63 10.67
N GLU A 273 -20.63 -1.87 10.90
CA GLU A 273 -19.83 -2.22 12.08
C GLU A 273 -18.51 -1.45 12.09
N LEU A 274 -17.82 -1.39 10.94
CA LEU A 274 -16.59 -0.63 10.76
C LEU A 274 -16.83 0.88 10.98
N ALA A 275 -17.93 1.43 10.47
CA ALA A 275 -18.27 2.83 10.69
C ALA A 275 -18.40 3.15 12.19
N SER A 276 -19.17 2.35 12.94
CA SER A 276 -19.29 2.52 14.40
C SER A 276 -17.98 2.28 15.14
N HIS A 277 -17.11 1.42 14.63
CA HIS A 277 -15.77 1.25 15.17
C HIS A 277 -14.91 2.50 14.98
N PHE A 278 -14.83 3.03 13.76
CA PHE A 278 -14.03 4.21 13.45
C PHE A 278 -14.58 5.50 14.06
N GLU A 279 -15.90 5.62 14.22
CA GLU A 279 -16.54 6.71 14.97
C GLU A 279 -16.03 6.73 16.43
N ARG A 280 -16.00 5.58 17.11
CA ARG A 280 -15.43 5.47 18.47
C ARG A 280 -13.93 5.73 18.49
N ALA A 281 -13.18 5.20 17.51
CA ALA A 281 -11.74 5.44 17.39
C ALA A 281 -11.42 6.92 17.23
N SER A 282 -12.29 7.68 16.54
CA SER A 282 -12.09 9.11 16.30
C SER A 282 -12.12 9.99 17.54
N GLU A 283 -12.59 9.48 18.69
CA GLU A 283 -12.49 10.19 19.97
C GLU A 283 -11.04 10.29 20.49
N GLN A 284 -10.16 9.41 20.02
CA GLN A 284 -8.73 9.38 20.41
C GLN A 284 -7.80 9.60 19.21
N ILE A 285 -8.22 9.16 18.02
CA ILE A 285 -7.44 9.18 16.79
C ILE A 285 -8.29 9.87 15.72
N ASN A 286 -8.27 11.21 15.69
CA ASN A 286 -9.19 12.03 14.88
C ASN A 286 -9.35 11.52 13.44
N TRP A 287 -8.23 11.28 12.73
CA TRP A 287 -8.25 10.85 11.33
C TRP A 287 -9.02 9.53 11.08
N SER A 288 -9.29 8.71 12.10
CA SER A 288 -10.17 7.54 11.97
C SER A 288 -11.57 7.92 11.46
N ARG A 289 -12.01 9.16 11.71
CA ARG A 289 -13.29 9.69 11.19
C ARG A 289 -13.35 9.76 9.67
N PHE A 290 -12.20 9.89 9.00
CA PHE A 290 -12.10 9.76 7.55
C PHE A 290 -12.56 8.37 7.08
N HIS A 291 -12.09 7.31 7.75
CA HIS A 291 -12.52 5.94 7.47
C HIS A 291 -13.95 5.65 7.95
N ALA A 292 -14.44 6.31 9.00
CA ALA A 292 -15.84 6.26 9.37
C ALA A 292 -16.76 6.79 8.27
N ALA A 293 -16.42 7.95 7.68
CA ALA A 293 -17.16 8.53 6.56
C ALA A 293 -17.23 7.58 5.37
N GLY A 294 -16.07 7.01 4.97
CA GLY A 294 -16.01 6.01 3.90
C GLY A 294 -16.85 4.76 4.20
N ALA A 295 -16.74 4.22 5.42
CA ALA A 295 -17.51 3.06 5.84
C ALA A 295 -19.03 3.30 5.81
N ARG A 296 -19.50 4.49 6.24
CA ARG A 296 -20.91 4.90 6.14
C ARG A 296 -21.38 4.99 4.68
N ALA A 297 -20.58 5.60 3.81
CA ALA A 297 -20.90 5.72 2.39
C ALA A 297 -21.03 4.33 1.72
N LEU A 298 -20.09 3.42 1.99
CA LEU A 298 -20.13 2.04 1.49
C LEU A 298 -21.32 1.23 2.05
N ALA A 299 -21.79 1.56 3.25
CA ALA A 299 -22.99 0.98 3.84
C ALA A 299 -24.31 1.53 3.24
N GLY A 300 -24.25 2.53 2.37
CA GLY A 300 -25.40 3.25 1.83
C GLY A 300 -26.01 4.30 2.78
N ASP A 301 -25.30 4.66 3.85
CA ASP A 301 -25.72 5.64 4.85
C ASP A 301 -25.19 7.04 4.49
N ARG A 302 -25.89 7.70 3.56
CA ARG A 302 -25.53 9.05 3.07
C ARG A 302 -25.43 10.06 4.21
N GLU A 303 -26.43 10.11 5.10
CA GLU A 303 -26.48 11.09 6.19
C GLU A 303 -25.34 10.86 7.19
N GLY A 304 -25.06 9.61 7.55
CA GLY A 304 -23.94 9.26 8.41
C GLY A 304 -22.59 9.59 7.78
N ALA A 305 -22.42 9.36 6.47
CA ALA A 305 -21.17 9.68 5.76
C ALA A 305 -20.91 11.20 5.77
N LEU A 306 -21.89 12.00 5.34
CA LEU A 306 -21.77 13.47 5.33
C LEU A 306 -21.65 14.05 6.75
N GLY A 307 -22.30 13.43 7.73
CA GLY A 307 -22.13 13.77 9.15
C GLY A 307 -20.69 13.61 9.61
N ASN A 308 -20.05 12.49 9.28
CA ASN A 308 -18.65 12.24 9.60
C ASN A 308 -17.70 13.19 8.85
N VAL A 309 -17.93 13.45 7.56
CA VAL A 309 -17.13 14.43 6.77
C VAL A 309 -17.22 15.83 7.39
N ARG A 310 -18.43 16.28 7.74
CA ARG A 310 -18.63 17.59 8.37
C ARG A 310 -17.86 17.70 9.68
N LEU A 311 -18.01 16.72 10.56
CA LEU A 311 -17.33 16.74 11.85
C LEU A 311 -15.81 16.56 11.73
N LEU A 312 -15.31 15.92 10.67
CA LEU A 312 -13.88 15.84 10.37
C LEU A 312 -13.35 17.24 9.99
N ILE A 313 -14.03 17.94 9.08
CA ILE A 313 -13.66 19.30 8.63
C ILE A 313 -13.78 20.34 9.75
N GLU A 314 -14.76 20.19 10.64
CA GLU A 314 -14.95 21.08 11.81
C GLU A 314 -13.98 20.79 12.97
N GLY A 315 -13.24 19.67 12.90
CA GLY A 315 -12.25 19.26 13.91
C GLY A 315 -10.85 19.82 13.66
N ASP A 316 -9.87 19.30 14.41
CA ASP A 316 -8.43 19.58 14.24
C ASP A 316 -7.76 18.67 13.20
N TRP A 317 -8.52 18.20 12.20
CA TRP A 317 -7.97 17.37 11.13
C TRP A 317 -7.19 18.22 10.13
N GLU A 318 -5.90 17.89 9.96
CA GLU A 318 -4.95 18.62 9.09
C GLU A 318 -4.90 18.12 7.64
N GLY A 319 -5.72 17.13 7.25
CA GLY A 319 -5.70 16.60 5.88
C GLY A 319 -6.34 17.54 4.86
N GLU A 320 -6.24 17.20 3.57
CA GLU A 320 -6.67 18.08 2.47
C GLU A 320 -8.04 17.70 1.90
N ALA A 321 -8.73 18.67 1.29
CA ALA A 321 -10.01 18.43 0.61
C ALA A 321 -9.87 17.37 -0.50
N GLU A 322 -8.74 17.39 -1.22
CA GLU A 322 -8.41 16.42 -2.27
C GLU A 322 -8.43 14.98 -1.73
N TRP A 323 -7.93 14.74 -0.51
CA TRP A 323 -7.93 13.41 0.09
C TRP A 323 -9.34 12.84 0.26
N LEU A 324 -10.34 13.68 0.57
CA LEU A 324 -11.74 13.25 0.63
C LEU A 324 -12.35 13.03 -0.75
N GLU A 325 -11.97 13.87 -1.73
CA GLU A 325 -12.45 13.81 -3.11
C GLU A 325 -11.96 12.55 -3.83
N GLU A 326 -10.69 12.19 -3.62
CA GLU A 326 -10.05 11.03 -4.24
C GLU A 326 -10.33 9.72 -3.50
N PHE A 327 -10.79 9.80 -2.24
CA PHE A 327 -11.02 8.61 -1.44
C PHE A 327 -12.03 7.67 -2.10
N TRP A 328 -11.55 6.50 -2.54
CA TRP A 328 -12.35 5.51 -3.27
C TRP A 328 -13.66 5.12 -2.55
N ALA A 329 -13.69 5.17 -1.22
CA ALA A 329 -14.87 4.84 -0.41
C ALA A 329 -15.96 5.92 -0.42
N LEU A 330 -15.61 7.16 -0.76
CA LEU A 330 -16.53 8.30 -0.86
C LEU A 330 -16.97 8.60 -2.29
N GLN A 331 -16.48 7.85 -3.29
CA GLN A 331 -16.83 8.07 -4.70
C GLN A 331 -18.34 7.98 -4.99
N THR A 332 -19.12 7.28 -4.17
CA THR A 332 -20.60 7.27 -4.26
C THR A 332 -21.24 8.63 -3.96
N LEU A 333 -20.51 9.54 -3.31
CA LEU A 333 -20.91 10.90 -2.98
C LEU A 333 -20.30 11.95 -3.93
N ALA A 334 -19.52 11.56 -4.93
CA ALA A 334 -18.77 12.49 -5.79
C ALA A 334 -19.68 13.56 -6.43
N ASP A 335 -20.92 13.21 -6.77
CA ASP A 335 -21.92 14.12 -7.33
C ASP A 335 -22.90 14.74 -6.32
N ASP A 336 -22.75 14.43 -5.04
CA ASP A 336 -23.62 14.94 -3.99
C ASP A 336 -23.38 16.44 -3.75
N PRO A 337 -24.42 17.29 -3.83
CA PRO A 337 -24.26 18.74 -3.69
C PRO A 337 -23.78 19.16 -2.30
N GLU A 338 -24.15 18.41 -1.25
CA GLU A 338 -23.73 18.68 0.12
C GLU A 338 -22.28 18.27 0.33
N PHE A 339 -21.86 17.15 -0.25
CA PHE A 339 -20.45 16.74 -0.25
C PHE A 339 -19.57 17.78 -0.97
N LYS A 340 -19.97 18.23 -2.17
CA LYS A 340 -19.26 19.29 -2.91
C LYS A 340 -19.16 20.59 -2.10
N ALA A 341 -20.20 20.96 -1.36
CA ALA A 341 -20.18 22.12 -0.48
C ALA A 341 -19.21 21.95 0.70
N LEU A 342 -19.13 20.76 1.30
CA LEU A 342 -18.15 20.43 2.35
C LEU A 342 -16.71 20.49 1.83
N LEU A 343 -16.44 19.94 0.64
CA LEU A 343 -15.11 20.03 0.01
C LEU A 343 -14.71 21.47 -0.27
N ALA A 344 -15.62 22.28 -0.83
CA ALA A 344 -15.36 23.71 -1.05
C ALA A 344 -15.06 24.43 0.25
N ARG A 345 -15.78 24.12 1.32
CA ARG A 345 -15.53 24.68 2.65
C ARG A 345 -14.16 24.29 3.20
N LYS A 346 -13.72 23.05 3.02
CA LYS A 346 -12.37 22.62 3.44
C LYS A 346 -11.27 23.35 2.67
N ARG A 347 -11.43 23.54 1.36
CA ARG A 347 -10.50 24.34 0.53
C ARG A 347 -10.40 25.79 0.99
N GLU A 348 -11.50 26.38 1.46
CA GLU A 348 -11.46 27.74 2.06
C GLU A 348 -10.64 27.81 3.36
N LEU A 349 -10.56 26.71 4.13
CA LEU A 349 -9.81 26.64 5.39
C LEU A 349 -8.32 26.34 5.18
N GLU A 350 -7.94 25.88 3.98
CA GLU A 350 -6.54 25.60 3.59
C GLU A 350 -5.79 26.85 3.10
N LEU A 351 -6.55 27.88 2.70
CA LEU A 351 -6.04 29.21 2.28
C LEU A 351 -5.70 30.08 3.49
#